data_AF-A0AA90H0W2-F1
#
_entry.id   AF-A0AA90H0W2-F1
#
_cell.length_a   1.000
_cell.length_b   1.000
_cell.length_c   1.000
_cell.angle_alpha   90.00
_cell.angle_beta   90.00
_cell.angle_gamma   90.00
#
_symmetry.space_group_name_H-M   'P 1'
#
loop_
_entity.id
_entity.type
_entity.pdbx_description
1 polymer ?
#
loop_
_entity_poly.entity_id
_entity_poly.type
_entity_poly.pdbx_seq_one_letter_code
_entity_poly.pdbx_strand_id
1 'polypeptide(L)' 'MPDEPIYQALARGWVRAGRTVPGRHDREWAELAGRRPWPASRRLPPGGG' A
#
# COMPACT_ATOMS: atom_id res chain seq x y z
N MET A 1 20.99 22.67 12.27
CA MET A 1 20.31 21.55 11.62
C MET A 1 19.24 22.15 10.72
N PRO A 2 19.12 21.75 9.45
CA PRO A 2 18.02 22.24 8.62
C PRO A 2 16.71 21.86 9.27
N ASP A 3 15.72 22.75 9.20
CA ASP A 3 14.39 22.46 9.71
C ASP A 3 13.86 21.20 9.03
N GLU A 4 13.24 20.33 9.84
CA GLU A 4 12.62 19.13 9.32
C GLU A 4 11.58 19.52 8.25
N PRO A 5 11.54 18.85 7.08
CA PRO A 5 10.48 19.07 6.11
C PRO A 5 9.11 19.05 6.78
N ILE A 6 8.27 20.04 6.48
CA ILE A 6 6.97 20.27 7.16
C ILE A 6 6.12 18.99 7.26
N TYR A 7 6.21 18.11 6.25
CA TYR A 7 5.55 16.81 6.23
C TYR A 7 5.97 15.87 7.36
N GLN A 8 7.26 15.81 7.67
CA GLN A 8 7.76 14.95 8.75
C GLN A 8 7.37 15.49 10.13
N ALA A 9 7.35 16.82 10.31
CA ALA A 9 6.85 17.43 11.54
C ALA A 9 5.35 17.12 11.76
N LEU A 10 4.54 17.24 10.71
CA LEU A 10 3.12 16.89 10.75
C LEU A 10 2.90 15.39 11.01
N ALA A 11 3.65 14.52 10.33
CA ALA A 11 3.58 13.08 10.54
C ALA A 11 3.88 12.71 12.00
N ARG A 12 4.94 13.27 12.60
CA ARG A 12 5.26 13.08 14.02
C ARG A 12 4.14 13.58 14.95
N GLY A 13 3.53 14.71 14.63
CA GLY A 13 2.39 15.24 15.37
C GLY A 13 1.20 14.28 15.38
N TRP A 14 0.85 13.71 14.22
CA TRP A 14 -0.22 12.73 14.12
C TRP A 14 0.09 11.41 14.82
N VAL A 15 1.33 10.90 14.72
CA VAL A 15 1.76 9.71 15.48
C VAL A 15 1.59 9.92 16.98
N ARG A 16 2.07 11.06 17.51
CA ARG A 16 1.91 11.39 18.94
C ARG A 16 0.45 11.49 19.37
N ALA A 17 -0.40 11.99 18.48
CA ALA A 17 -1.84 12.12 18.74
C ALA A 17 -2.61 10.79 18.58
N GLY A 18 -1.94 9.67 18.27
CA GLY A 18 -2.59 8.39 18.01
C GLY A 18 -3.47 8.39 16.75
N ARG A 19 -3.24 9.34 15.83
CA ARG A 19 -4.00 9.47 14.58
C ARG A 19 -3.32 8.70 13.46
N THR A 20 -4.12 8.24 12.51
CA THR A 20 -3.63 7.65 11.26
C THR A 20 -2.78 8.68 10.51
N VAL A 21 -1.55 8.29 10.14
CA VAL A 21 -0.62 9.15 9.39
C VAL A 21 -0.84 8.90 7.90
N PRO A 22 -1.35 9.88 7.14
CA PRO A 22 -1.42 9.81 5.69
C PRO A 22 -0.04 9.57 5.09
N GLY A 23 0.06 8.65 4.13
CA GLY A 23 1.32 8.30 3.47
C GLY A 23 2.19 7.30 4.22
N ARG A 24 1.81 6.87 5.44
CA ARG A 24 2.43 5.70 6.06
C ARG A 24 2.04 4.46 5.26
N HIS A 25 3.05 3.70 4.83
CA HIS A 25 2.83 2.46 4.09
C HIS A 25 2.07 1.48 4.98
N ASP A 26 0.85 1.15 4.59
CA ASP A 26 0.08 0.12 5.25
C ASP A 26 0.56 -1.24 4.72
N ARG A 27 1.10 -2.04 5.63
CA ARG A 27 1.72 -3.32 5.29
C ARG A 27 0.67 -4.35 4.87
N GLU A 28 -0.48 -4.38 5.53
CA GLU A 28 -1.56 -5.31 5.20
C GLU A 28 -2.11 -5.00 3.81
N TRP A 29 -2.34 -3.72 3.52
CA TRP A 29 -2.78 -3.30 2.19
C TRP A 29 -1.73 -3.57 1.11
N ALA A 30 -0.44 -3.33 1.39
CA ALA A 30 0.63 -3.64 0.45
C ALA A 30 0.73 -5.14 0.13
N GLU A 31 0.58 -5.98 1.16
CA GLU A 31 0.56 -7.44 1.02
C GLU A 31 -0.67 -7.91 0.24
N LEU A 32 -1.85 -7.32 0.50
CA LEU A 32 -3.08 -7.62 -0.23
C LEU A 32 -3.03 -7.16 -1.69
N ALA A 33 -2.56 -5.95 -1.95
CA ALA A 33 -2.44 -5.39 -3.30
C ALA A 33 -1.36 -6.10 -4.14
N GLY A 34 -0.31 -6.63 -3.49
CA GLY A 34 0.73 -7.43 -4.15
C GLY A 34 0.30 -8.86 -4.48
N ARG A 35 -0.73 -9.39 -3.82
CA ARG A 35 -1.33 -10.67 -4.20
C ARG A 35 -2.11 -10.50 -5.50
N ARG A 36 -1.98 -11.43 -6.45
CA ARG A 36 -2.92 -11.56 -7.57
C ARG A 36 -4.14 -12.33 -7.07
N PRO A 37 -5.30 -11.70 -6.76
CA PRO A 37 -6.47 -12.41 -6.27
C PRO A 37 -7.17 -13.21 -7.36
N TRP A 38 -6.88 -12.93 -8.63
CA TRP A 38 -7.52 -13.62 -9.75
C TRP A 38 -6.73 -14.86 -10.17
N PRO A 39 -7.39 -16.01 -10.39
CA PRO A 39 -6.73 -17.17 -10.98
C PRO A 39 -6.14 -16.76 -12.33
N ALA A 40 -4.86 -17.11 -12.54
CA ALA A 40 -4.23 -16.95 -13.84
C ALA A 40 -5.15 -17.59 -14.87
N SER A 41 -5.60 -16.80 -15.85
CA SER A 41 -6.59 -17.18 -16.85
C SER A 41 -6.31 -18.60 -17.30
N ARG A 42 -7.19 -19.53 -16.93
CA ARG A 42 -7.06 -20.94 -17.31
C ARG A 42 -6.94 -20.94 -18.83
N ARG A 43 -5.77 -21.31 -19.36
CA ARG A 43 -5.57 -21.46 -20.81
C ARG A 43 -6.67 -22.38 -21.30
N LEU A 44 -7.65 -21.82 -22.03
CA LEU A 44 -8.58 -22.64 -22.78
C LEU A 44 -7.76 -23.37 -23.84
N PRO A 45 -7.92 -24.70 -24.00
CA PRO A 45 -7.31 -25.38 -25.13
C PRO A 45 -7.82 -24.74 -26.44
N PRO A 46 -7.01 -24.68 -27.50
CA PRO A 46 -7.49 -24.23 -28.79
C PRO A 46 -8.65 -25.14 -29.20
N GLY A 47 -9.81 -24.53 -29.45
CA GLY A 47 -11.01 -25.26 -29.86
C GLY A 47 -10.70 -26.03 -31.14
N GLY A 48 -10.78 -27.35 -31.06
CA GLY A 48 -10.79 -28.23 -32.23
C GLY A 48 -12.20 -28.29 -32.79
N GLY A 49 -12.33 -27.91 -34.06
CA GLY A 49 -13.51 -28.08 -34.91
C GLY A 49 -13.03 -28.32 -36.33
#